data_AF-A0A8S9I3M5-F1
#
_entry.id   AF-A0A8S9I3M5-F1
#
_cell.length_a   1.000
_cell.length_b   1.000
_cell.length_c   1.000
_cell.angle_alpha   90.00
_cell.angle_beta   90.00
_cell.angle_gamma   90.00
#
_symmetry.space_group_name_H-M   'P 1'
#
loop_
_entity.id
_entity.type
_entity.pdbx_description
1 polymer ?
#
loop_
_entity_poly.entity_id
_entity_poly.type
_entity_poly.pdbx_seq_one_letter_code
_entity_poly.pdbx_strand_id
1 'polypeptide(L)'
;MAALNNLTEHLEAFVDVTRSPTHHAESLKAIATSLEKGVLSINQLVVEMDMYLTTTDDVVRARGILLLAEMLDYLKSKPLDNAVVHSLVGFFTAKLAEWRSVRGALSGCLALTKRKGVAGVVTAVDAEAVAKSMAQSIQVQSLALYDRKLCFELLECLLEQYPEAMINLPGG
;
A
#
# COMPACT_ATOMS: atom_id res chain seq x y z
N MET A 1 -9.20 -6.51 24.84
CA MET A 1 -9.42 -5.08 25.13
C MET A 1 -8.09 -4.31 25.19
N ALA A 2 -7.15 -4.63 26.09
CA ALA A 2 -5.86 -3.90 26.17
C ALA A 2 -5.02 -3.90 24.86
N ALA A 3 -4.95 -5.03 24.14
CA ALA A 3 -4.18 -5.10 22.89
C ALA A 3 -4.81 -4.31 21.73
N LEU A 4 -6.14 -4.10 21.73
CA LEU A 4 -6.85 -3.35 20.70
C LEU A 4 -6.74 -1.84 20.95
N ASN A 5 -6.83 -1.41 22.21
CA ASN A 5 -6.62 -0.01 22.59
C ASN A 5 -5.22 0.49 22.17
N ASN A 6 -4.20 -0.35 22.33
CA ASN A 6 -2.84 -0.03 21.87
C ASN A 6 -2.76 0.09 20.33
N LEU A 7 -3.56 -0.66 19.58
CA LEU A 7 -3.58 -0.56 18.12
C LEU A 7 -4.17 0.78 17.67
N THR A 8 -5.32 1.18 18.22
CA THR A 8 -5.94 2.47 17.90
C THR A 8 -4.99 3.63 18.22
N GLU A 9 -4.33 3.62 19.38
CA GLU A 9 -3.34 4.65 19.74
C GLU A 9 -2.19 4.74 18.72
N HIS A 10 -1.67 3.61 18.24
CA HIS A 10 -0.62 3.60 17.22
C HIS A 10 -1.14 4.06 15.84
N LEU A 11 -2.38 3.72 15.47
CA LEU A 11 -3.00 4.20 14.25
C LEU A 11 -3.16 5.73 14.30
N GLU A 12 -3.74 6.25 15.38
CA GLU A 12 -3.93 7.69 15.61
C GLU A 12 -2.59 8.43 15.61
N ALA A 13 -1.59 7.92 16.31
CA ALA A 13 -0.26 8.51 16.37
C ALA A 13 0.40 8.57 14.99
N PHE A 14 0.19 7.59 14.11
CA PHE A 14 0.73 7.62 12.77
C PHE A 14 -0.02 8.56 11.83
N VAL A 15 -1.35 8.62 11.90
CA VAL A 15 -2.14 9.49 11.01
C VAL A 15 -2.05 10.96 11.39
N ASP A 16 -1.77 11.25 12.66
CA ASP A 16 -1.58 12.61 13.16
C ASP A 16 -0.28 13.23 12.62
N VAL A 17 -0.42 14.13 11.65
CA VAL A 17 0.69 14.84 11.00
C VAL A 17 1.40 15.84 11.91
N THR A 18 0.84 16.15 13.08
CA THR A 18 1.48 17.02 14.08
C THR A 18 2.51 16.27 14.93
N ARG A 19 2.48 14.92 14.91
CA ARG A 19 3.48 14.08 15.57
C ARG A 19 4.80 14.09 14.80
N SER A 20 5.88 13.89 15.53
CA SER A 20 7.22 13.81 14.95
C SER A 20 7.42 12.53 14.12
N PRO A 21 8.34 12.55 13.15
CA PRO A 21 8.69 11.35 12.37
C PRO A 21 9.11 10.16 13.25
N THR A 22 9.72 10.40 14.40
CA THR A 22 10.09 9.35 15.36
C THR A 22 8.86 8.65 15.92
N HIS A 23 7.83 9.38 16.34
CA HIS A 23 6.58 8.78 16.83
C HIS A 23 5.84 8.01 15.74
N HIS A 24 5.87 8.50 14.49
CA HIS A 24 5.34 7.76 13.35
C HIS A 24 6.07 6.43 13.17
N ALA A 25 7.40 6.44 13.17
CA ALA A 25 8.23 5.24 13.01
C ALA A 25 8.05 4.24 14.16
N GLU A 26 7.91 4.71 15.40
CA GLU A 26 7.62 3.87 16.57
C GLU A 26 6.26 3.17 16.45
N SER A 27 5.23 3.92 16.06
CA SER A 27 3.87 3.39 15.88
C SER A 27 3.82 2.36 14.75
N LEU A 28 4.44 2.69 13.62
CA LEU A 28 4.60 1.78 12.48
C LEU A 28 5.29 0.48 12.91
N LYS A 29 6.41 0.57 13.63
CA LYS A 29 7.17 -0.59 14.12
C LYS A 29 6.36 -1.45 15.09
N ALA A 30 5.57 -0.83 15.96
CA ALA A 30 4.73 -1.55 16.92
C ALA A 30 3.64 -2.37 16.22
N ILE A 31 2.98 -1.78 15.21
CA ILE A 31 1.97 -2.47 14.39
C ILE A 31 2.63 -3.58 13.56
N ALA A 32 3.74 -3.30 12.88
CA ALA A 32 4.48 -4.28 12.10
C ALA A 32 4.90 -5.48 12.94
N THR A 33 5.45 -5.25 14.14
CA THR A 33 5.85 -6.31 15.07
C THR A 33 4.65 -7.20 15.46
N SER A 34 3.47 -6.60 15.63
CA SER A 34 2.24 -7.32 15.97
C SER A 34 1.74 -8.17 14.80
N LEU A 35 1.84 -7.64 13.57
CA LEU A 35 1.55 -8.38 12.34
C LEU A 35 2.51 -9.54 12.14
N GLU A 36 3.82 -9.32 12.27
CA GLU A 36 4.85 -10.36 12.12
C GLU A 36 4.61 -11.53 13.07
N LYS A 37 4.41 -11.22 14.37
CA LYS A 37 4.12 -12.21 15.43
C LYS A 37 2.77 -12.91 15.28
N GLY A 38 1.91 -12.45 14.37
CA GLY A 38 0.57 -13.02 14.15
C GLY A 38 -0.43 -12.68 15.26
N VAL A 39 -0.12 -11.71 16.12
CA VAL A 39 -1.06 -11.16 17.12
C VAL A 39 -2.15 -10.36 16.43
N LEU A 40 -1.78 -9.68 15.34
CA LEU A 40 -2.67 -8.96 14.45
C LEU A 40 -2.62 -9.61 13.06
N SER A 41 -3.77 -9.81 12.42
CA SER A 41 -3.85 -10.17 11.01
C SER A 41 -4.04 -8.92 10.13
N ILE A 42 -3.66 -9.01 8.86
CA ILE A 42 -3.87 -7.92 7.91
C ILE A 42 -5.35 -7.57 7.74
N ASN A 43 -6.25 -8.56 7.79
CA ASN A 43 -7.69 -8.33 7.70
C ASN A 43 -8.21 -7.54 8.90
N GLN A 44 -7.77 -7.90 10.12
CA GLN A 44 -8.10 -7.13 11.32
C GLN A 44 -7.57 -5.71 11.23
N LEU A 45 -6.32 -5.53 10.77
CA LEU A 45 -5.77 -4.20 10.56
C LEU A 45 -6.64 -3.38 9.58
N VAL A 46 -7.00 -3.94 8.43
CA VAL A 46 -7.83 -3.23 7.44
C VAL A 46 -9.19 -2.83 8.03
N VAL A 47 -9.81 -3.68 8.85
CA VAL A 47 -11.07 -3.36 9.54
C VAL A 47 -10.90 -2.21 10.53
N GLU A 48 -9.86 -2.25 11.37
CA GLU A 48 -9.57 -1.16 12.31
C GLU A 48 -9.17 0.13 11.60
N MET A 49 -8.64 0.02 10.39
CA MET A 49 -8.26 1.16 9.57
C MET A 49 -9.44 1.81 8.83
N ASP A 50 -10.63 1.21 8.82
CA ASP A 50 -11.76 1.62 7.97
C ASP A 50 -12.05 3.14 8.05
N MET A 51 -12.12 3.70 9.25
CA MET A 51 -12.37 5.13 9.44
C MET A 51 -11.26 6.02 8.85
N TYR A 52 -10.01 5.57 8.88
CA TYR A 52 -8.89 6.33 8.33
C TYR A 52 -8.77 6.16 6.81
N LEU A 53 -9.29 5.06 6.24
CA LEU A 53 -9.25 4.81 4.79
C LEU A 53 -10.44 5.41 4.04
N THR A 54 -11.55 5.69 4.74
CA THR A 54 -12.81 6.15 4.15
C THR A 54 -13.22 7.57 4.56
N THR A 55 -12.49 8.20 5.49
CA THR A 55 -12.73 9.59 5.91
C THR A 55 -12.71 10.58 4.75
N THR A 56 -13.50 11.65 4.87
CA THR A 56 -13.48 12.78 3.93
C THR A 56 -12.28 13.71 4.14
N ASP A 57 -11.54 13.58 5.24
CA ASP A 57 -10.30 14.30 5.44
C ASP A 57 -9.18 13.68 4.58
N ASP A 58 -8.82 14.37 3.50
CA ASP A 58 -7.81 13.91 2.55
C ASP A 58 -6.42 13.68 3.18
N VAL A 59 -6.05 14.44 4.21
CA VAL A 59 -4.76 14.31 4.87
C VAL A 59 -4.73 13.04 5.70
N VAL A 60 -5.76 12.83 6.52
CA VAL A 60 -5.90 11.61 7.32
C VAL A 60 -6.00 10.39 6.41
N ARG A 61 -6.77 10.49 5.32
CA ARG A 61 -6.92 9.40 4.34
C ARG A 61 -5.61 9.05 3.66
N ALA A 62 -4.86 10.04 3.20
CA ALA A 62 -3.54 9.82 2.61
C ALA A 62 -2.57 9.14 3.59
N ARG A 63 -2.60 9.53 4.88
CA ARG A 63 -1.79 8.90 5.93
C ARG A 63 -2.20 7.47 6.23
N GLY A 64 -3.50 7.19 6.29
CA GLY A 64 -4.02 5.83 6.44
C GLY A 64 -3.57 4.91 5.30
N ILE A 65 -3.72 5.36 4.06
CA ILE A 65 -3.30 4.59 2.87
C ILE A 65 -1.77 4.36 2.90
N LEU A 66 -0.99 5.36 3.28
CA LEU A 66 0.46 5.21 3.44
C LEU A 66 0.83 4.19 4.52
N LEU A 67 0.16 4.21 5.67
CA LEU A 67 0.40 3.22 6.73
C LEU A 67 0.19 1.80 6.21
N LEU A 68 -0.94 1.57 5.52
CA LEU A 68 -1.26 0.25 4.98
C LEU A 68 -0.22 -0.21 3.96
N ALA A 69 0.25 0.70 3.11
CA ALA A 69 1.32 0.42 2.15
C ALA A 69 2.63 0.04 2.85
N GLU A 70 3.05 0.79 3.88
CA GLU A 70 4.27 0.49 4.62
C GLU A 70 4.18 -0.86 5.36
N MET A 71 3.01 -1.22 5.89
CA MET A 71 2.80 -2.54 6.50
C MET A 71 3.06 -3.69 5.52
N LEU A 72 2.78 -3.51 4.23
CA LEU A 72 3.02 -4.56 3.23
C LEU A 72 4.51 -4.79 2.97
N ASP A 73 5.36 -3.77 3.12
CA ASP A 73 6.81 -3.93 3.03
C ASP A 73 7.36 -4.75 4.21
N TYR A 74 6.84 -4.54 5.42
CA TYR A 74 7.15 -5.40 6.58
C TYR A 74 6.68 -6.85 6.36
N LEU A 75 5.54 -7.04 5.71
CA LEU A 75 4.98 -8.36 5.45
C LEU A 75 5.51 -9.03 4.17
N LYS A 76 6.57 -8.51 3.53
CA LYS A 76 7.06 -8.99 2.23
C LYS A 76 7.38 -10.49 2.16
N SER A 77 7.77 -11.09 3.28
CA SER A 77 8.09 -12.53 3.38
C SER A 77 6.99 -13.35 4.08
N LYS A 78 5.98 -12.70 4.67
CA LYS A 78 4.89 -13.38 5.37
C LYS A 78 3.81 -13.81 4.36
N PRO A 79 3.37 -15.08 4.34
CA PRO A 79 2.30 -15.50 3.44
C PRO A 79 1.02 -14.69 3.61
N LEU A 80 0.48 -14.20 2.50
CA LEU A 80 -0.83 -13.61 2.38
C LEU A 80 -1.68 -14.45 1.45
N ASP A 81 -2.96 -14.60 1.81
CA ASP A 81 -3.93 -15.30 0.97
C ASP A 81 -4.15 -14.56 -0.36
N ASN A 82 -4.38 -15.32 -1.43
CA ASN A 82 -4.54 -14.74 -2.77
C ASN A 82 -5.74 -13.78 -2.86
N ALA A 83 -6.84 -14.05 -2.15
CA ALA A 83 -7.99 -13.14 -2.13
C ALA A 83 -7.66 -11.83 -1.40
N VAL A 84 -6.81 -11.89 -0.37
CA VAL A 84 -6.29 -10.70 0.32
C VAL A 84 -5.38 -9.90 -0.60
N VAL A 85 -4.45 -10.55 -1.30
CA VAL A 85 -3.58 -9.89 -2.29
C VAL A 85 -4.41 -9.20 -3.37
N HIS A 86 -5.37 -9.91 -3.98
CA HIS A 86 -6.28 -9.37 -4.99
C HIS A 86 -7.05 -8.15 -4.47
N SER A 87 -7.62 -8.24 -3.27
CA SER A 87 -8.38 -7.14 -2.64
C SER A 87 -7.49 -5.91 -2.40
N LEU A 88 -6.27 -6.12 -1.93
CA LEU A 88 -5.30 -5.04 -1.70
C LEU A 88 -4.82 -4.41 -3.02
N VAL A 89 -4.60 -5.20 -4.07
CA VAL A 89 -4.30 -4.66 -5.41
C VAL A 89 -5.47 -3.79 -5.88
N GLY A 90 -6.70 -4.30 -5.83
CA GLY A 90 -7.89 -3.54 -6.22
C GLY A 90 -8.02 -2.23 -5.43
N PHE A 91 -7.74 -2.28 -4.13
CA PHE A 91 -7.72 -1.09 -3.27
C PHE A 91 -6.67 -0.07 -3.74
N PHE A 92 -5.38 -0.42 -3.78
CA PHE A 92 -4.34 0.54 -4.11
C PHE A 92 -4.41 1.07 -5.53
N THR A 93 -4.81 0.24 -6.50
CA THR A 93 -5.04 0.68 -7.89
C THR A 93 -6.15 1.72 -7.97
N ALA A 94 -7.27 1.53 -7.28
CA ALA A 94 -8.32 2.54 -7.21
C ALA A 94 -7.81 3.88 -6.59
N LYS A 95 -6.84 3.82 -5.67
CA LYS A 95 -6.24 5.00 -5.04
C LYS A 95 -5.19 5.72 -5.88
N LEU A 96 -4.72 5.17 -7.02
CA LEU A 96 -3.77 5.86 -7.89
C LEU A 96 -4.36 7.11 -8.56
N ALA A 97 -5.69 7.17 -8.73
CA ALA A 97 -6.41 8.35 -9.21
C ALA A 97 -6.60 9.44 -8.14
N GLU A 98 -6.37 9.13 -6.86
CA GLU A 98 -6.49 10.08 -5.76
C GLU A 98 -5.16 10.82 -5.53
N TRP A 99 -5.04 12.05 -6.05
CA TRP A 99 -3.82 12.87 -5.97
C TRP A 99 -3.19 12.91 -4.57
N ARG A 100 -3.99 13.10 -3.51
CA ARG A 100 -3.52 13.20 -2.12
C ARG A 100 -2.93 11.89 -1.60
N SER A 101 -3.37 10.76 -2.16
CA SER A 101 -3.04 9.41 -1.70
C SER A 101 -2.01 8.72 -2.62
N VAL A 102 -1.57 9.38 -3.69
CA VAL A 102 -0.75 8.78 -4.75
C VAL A 102 0.52 8.12 -4.22
N ARG A 103 1.18 8.72 -3.20
CA ARG A 103 2.37 8.12 -2.57
C ARG A 103 2.05 6.77 -1.96
N GLY A 104 1.03 6.72 -1.09
CA GLY A 104 0.62 5.47 -0.45
C GLY A 104 0.14 4.44 -1.47
N ALA A 105 -0.59 4.88 -2.50
CA ALA A 105 -1.03 4.02 -3.60
C ALA A 105 0.13 3.40 -4.38
N LEU A 106 1.11 4.20 -4.79
CA LEU A 106 2.33 3.74 -5.47
C LEU A 106 3.13 2.78 -4.59
N SER A 107 3.37 3.15 -3.33
CA SER A 107 4.09 2.30 -2.37
C SER A 107 3.38 0.96 -2.15
N GLY A 108 2.05 0.96 -2.04
CA GLY A 108 1.25 -0.25 -1.85
C GLY A 108 1.29 -1.17 -3.06
N CYS A 109 1.07 -0.62 -4.26
CA CYS A 109 1.21 -1.36 -5.52
C CYS A 109 2.61 -1.98 -5.63
N LEU A 110 3.66 -1.20 -5.39
CA LEU A 110 5.05 -1.64 -5.45
C LEU A 110 5.38 -2.74 -4.43
N ALA A 111 4.89 -2.60 -3.20
CA ALA A 111 5.08 -3.60 -2.16
C ALA A 111 4.43 -4.93 -2.54
N LEU A 112 3.23 -4.90 -3.16
CA LEU A 112 2.53 -6.09 -3.63
C LEU A 112 3.22 -6.74 -4.83
N THR A 113 3.60 -5.96 -5.85
CA THR A 113 4.23 -6.50 -7.07
C THR A 113 5.61 -7.11 -6.80
N LYS A 114 6.32 -6.63 -5.76
CA LYS A 114 7.61 -7.18 -5.32
C LYS A 114 7.52 -8.52 -4.59
N ARG A 115 6.32 -8.97 -4.20
CA ARG A 115 6.14 -10.24 -3.46
C ARG A 115 6.36 -11.45 -4.36
N LYS A 116 7.01 -12.49 -3.84
CA LYS A 116 7.41 -13.69 -4.60
C LYS A 116 7.14 -14.98 -3.83
N GLY A 117 6.97 -16.07 -4.57
CA GLY A 117 6.87 -17.43 -4.02
C GLY A 117 5.72 -17.60 -3.03
N VAL A 118 6.01 -18.21 -1.88
CA VAL A 118 5.01 -18.52 -0.85
C VAL A 118 4.48 -17.31 -0.08
N ALA A 119 5.03 -16.10 -0.33
CA ALA A 119 4.52 -14.88 0.28
C ALA A 119 3.13 -14.50 -0.25
N GLY A 120 2.69 -15.05 -1.38
CA GLY A 120 1.48 -14.60 -2.07
C GLY A 120 1.87 -13.60 -3.16
N VAL A 121 1.52 -13.94 -4.40
CA VAL A 121 2.02 -13.28 -5.62
C VAL A 121 0.85 -12.60 -6.32
N VAL A 122 1.11 -11.45 -6.92
CA VAL A 122 0.15 -10.74 -7.76
C VAL A 122 -0.12 -11.57 -9.02
N THR A 123 -1.38 -11.75 -9.40
CA THR A 123 -1.72 -12.47 -10.63
C THR A 123 -1.42 -11.61 -11.86
N ALA A 124 -1.32 -12.23 -13.05
CA ALA A 124 -1.12 -11.46 -14.28
C ALA A 124 -2.24 -10.43 -14.53
N VAL A 125 -3.48 -10.79 -14.20
CA VAL A 125 -4.65 -9.90 -14.30
C VAL A 125 -4.53 -8.71 -13.34
N ASP A 126 -4.12 -8.96 -12.11
CA ASP A 126 -3.90 -7.93 -11.11
C ASP A 126 -2.74 -7.00 -11.49
N ALA A 127 -1.64 -7.55 -12.01
CA ALA A 127 -0.52 -6.76 -12.52
C ALA A 127 -0.94 -5.88 -13.71
N GLU A 128 -1.79 -6.38 -14.61
CA GLU A 128 -2.35 -5.61 -15.72
C GLU A 128 -3.23 -4.47 -15.23
N ALA A 129 -4.04 -4.70 -14.19
CA ALA A 129 -4.84 -3.65 -13.56
C ALA A 129 -3.96 -2.54 -12.96
N VAL A 130 -2.85 -2.91 -12.29
CA VAL A 130 -1.86 -1.94 -11.78
C VAL A 130 -1.26 -1.13 -12.91
N ALA A 131 -0.80 -1.80 -13.97
CA ALA A 131 -0.16 -1.16 -15.10
C ALA A 131 -1.10 -0.17 -15.81
N LYS A 132 -2.34 -0.59 -16.11
CA LYS A 132 -3.36 0.26 -16.72
C LYS A 132 -3.72 1.46 -15.86
N SER A 133 -3.96 1.24 -14.56
CA SER A 133 -4.29 2.33 -13.64
C SER A 133 -3.14 3.33 -13.54
N MET A 134 -1.89 2.85 -13.45
CA MET A 134 -0.71 3.73 -13.45
C MET A 134 -0.64 4.59 -14.71
N ALA A 135 -0.84 4.00 -15.88
CA ALA A 135 -0.79 4.70 -17.16
C ALA A 135 -1.92 5.73 -17.34
N GLN A 136 -3.11 5.43 -16.82
CA GLN A 136 -4.30 6.28 -16.97
C GLN A 136 -4.40 7.39 -15.93
N SER A 137 -3.93 7.14 -14.70
CA SER A 137 -4.18 8.02 -13.56
C SER A 137 -2.99 8.88 -13.16
N ILE A 138 -1.76 8.53 -13.56
CA ILE A 138 -0.55 9.18 -13.04
C ILE A 138 0.11 10.07 -14.11
N GLN A 139 0.10 11.38 -13.86
CA GLN A 139 0.94 12.32 -14.59
C GLN A 139 2.31 12.46 -13.92
N VAL A 140 3.26 11.58 -14.29
CA VAL A 140 4.58 11.46 -13.64
C VAL A 140 5.32 12.80 -13.54
N GLN A 141 5.20 13.67 -14.54
CA GLN A 141 5.90 14.97 -14.59
C GLN A 141 5.39 15.96 -13.53
N SER A 142 4.16 15.78 -13.03
CA SER A 142 3.57 16.62 -11.99
C SER A 142 3.99 16.22 -10.57
N LEU A 143 4.63 15.06 -10.41
CA LEU A 143 4.96 14.48 -9.12
C LEU A 143 6.28 15.00 -8.54
N ALA A 144 6.39 15.01 -7.22
CA ALA A 144 7.65 15.25 -6.52
C ALA A 144 8.70 14.19 -6.88
N LEU A 145 9.99 14.50 -6.67
CA LEU A 145 11.10 13.61 -7.06
C LEU A 145 10.96 12.20 -6.47
N TYR A 146 10.61 12.11 -5.18
CA TYR A 146 10.44 10.82 -4.51
C TYR A 146 9.30 10.00 -5.13
N ASP A 147 8.16 10.62 -5.41
CA ASP A 147 7.01 9.92 -5.97
C ASP A 147 7.25 9.52 -7.43
N ARG A 148 8.00 10.32 -8.20
CA ARG A 148 8.50 9.92 -9.53
C ARG A 148 9.36 8.67 -9.48
N LYS A 149 10.27 8.59 -8.50
CA LYS A 149 11.11 7.41 -8.29
C LYS A 149 10.25 6.16 -8.03
N LEU A 150 9.20 6.27 -7.21
CA LEU A 150 8.27 5.16 -6.96
C LEU A 150 7.57 4.69 -8.25
N CYS A 151 7.15 5.61 -9.13
CA CYS A 151 6.58 5.24 -10.42
C CYS A 151 7.55 4.41 -11.26
N PHE A 152 8.81 4.84 -11.33
CA PHE A 152 9.83 4.12 -12.11
C PHE A 152 10.18 2.76 -11.51
N GLU A 153 10.26 2.64 -10.18
CA GLU A 153 10.47 1.34 -9.52
C GLU A 153 9.28 0.39 -9.75
N LEU A 154 8.05 0.90 -9.76
CA LEU A 154 6.86 0.11 -10.07
C LEU A 154 6.87 -0.35 -11.53
N LEU A 155 7.20 0.54 -12.46
CA LEU A 155 7.32 0.21 -13.87
C LEU A 155 8.40 -0.86 -14.11
N GLU A 156 9.57 -0.70 -13.52
CA GLU A 156 10.67 -1.67 -13.59
C GLU A 156 10.21 -3.03 -13.05
N CYS A 157 9.56 -3.05 -11.89
CA CYS A 157 9.02 -4.27 -11.29
C CYS A 157 8.00 -4.97 -12.19
N LEU A 158 7.11 -4.21 -12.85
CA LEU A 158 6.11 -4.75 -13.77
C LEU A 158 6.76 -5.33 -15.03
N LEU A 159 7.74 -4.64 -15.61
CA LEU A 159 8.47 -5.10 -16.80
C LEU A 159 9.27 -6.38 -16.53
N GLU A 160 9.94 -6.47 -15.38
CA GLU A 160 10.78 -7.61 -15.04
C GLU A 160 9.97 -8.85 -14.63
N GLN A 161 8.90 -8.66 -13.86
CA GLN A 161 8.19 -9.78 -13.20
C GLN A 161 6.86 -10.13 -13.88
N TYR A 162 6.26 -9.18 -14.59
CA TYR A 162 4.96 -9.34 -15.22
C TYR A 162 4.96 -8.82 -16.67
N PRO A 163 5.91 -9.25 -17.54
CA PRO A 163 6.05 -8.71 -18.89
C PRO A 163 4.77 -8.86 -19.72
N GLU A 164 4.01 -9.95 -19.51
CA GLU A 164 2.75 -10.18 -20.22
C GLU A 164 1.66 -9.16 -19.86
N ALA A 165 1.64 -8.68 -18.62
CA ALA A 165 0.72 -7.62 -18.19
C ALA A 165 1.01 -6.28 -18.89
N MET A 166 2.23 -6.10 -19.39
CA MET A 166 2.67 -4.87 -20.06
C MET A 166 2.40 -4.87 -21.57
N ILE A 167 2.15 -6.04 -22.18
CA ILE A 167 1.87 -6.15 -23.63
C ILE A 167 0.56 -5.44 -24.00
N ASN A 168 -0.44 -5.51 -23.11
CA ASN A 168 -1.77 -4.95 -23.32
C ASN A 168 -1.92 -3.53 -22.76
N LEU A 169 -0.82 -2.86 -22.40
CA LEU A 169 -0.88 -1.47 -21.98
C LEU A 169 -1.37 -0.64 -23.18
N PRO A 170 -2.48 0.11 -23.05
CA PRO A 170 -2.91 0.97 -24.13
C PRO A 170 -1.75 1.94 -24.45
N GLY A 171 -1.23 1.87 -25.67
CA GLY A 171 -0.39 2.94 -26.20
C GLY A 171 -1.20 4.23 -26.15
N GLY A 172 -0.58 5.30 -25.62
CA GLY A 172 -1.15 6.64 -25.68
C GLY A 172 -1.47 7.06 -27.11
#